data_AF-A0A3D2DM32-F1
#
_entry.id   AF-A0A3D2DM32-F1
#
_cell.length_a   1.000
_cell.length_b   1.000
_cell.length_c   1.000
_cell.angle_alpha   90.00
_cell.angle_beta   90.00
_cell.angle_gamma   90.00
#
_symmetry.space_group_name_H-M   'P 1'
#
loop_
_entity.id
_entity.type
_entity.pdbx_description
1 polymer ?
#
loop_
_entity_poly.entity_id
_entity_poly.type
_entity_poly.pdbx_seq_one_letter_code
_entity_poly.pdbx_strand_id
1 'polypeptide(L)' 'MEDLTRTQFIQILPEELEEASTVKDVLSSVYAALTEKGYNPVNQIVGYIMSGDPTYITSHKNA' A
#
# COMPACT_ATOMS: atom_id res chain seq x y z
N MET A 1 -14.66 37.24 -2.80
CA MET A 1 -14.30 36.25 -1.77
C MET A 1 -15.00 34.98 -2.19
N GLU A 2 -14.26 34.00 -2.72
CA GLU A 2 -14.85 32.78 -3.27
C GLU A 2 -15.50 31.94 -2.15
N ASP A 3 -16.71 31.46 -2.41
CA ASP A 3 -17.55 30.71 -1.46
C ASP A 3 -16.89 29.37 -1.06
N LEU A 4 -16.49 29.26 0.21
CA LEU A 4 -15.80 28.09 0.79
C LEU A 4 -16.72 26.90 1.09
N THR A 5 -18.00 27.00 0.77
CA THR A 5 -19.04 26.00 1.09
C THR A 5 -19.25 24.97 -0.02
N ARG A 6 -18.52 25.08 -1.14
CA ARG A 6 -18.67 24.18 -2.30
C ARG A 6 -17.93 22.86 -2.08
N THR A 7 -18.69 21.80 -1.80
CA THR A 7 -18.16 20.43 -1.84
C THR A 7 -17.68 20.09 -3.25
N GLN A 8 -16.39 19.79 -3.39
CA GLN A 8 -15.77 19.31 -4.62
C GLN A 8 -15.87 17.78 -4.65
N PHE A 9 -16.45 17.23 -5.70
CA PHE A 9 -16.40 15.79 -5.95
C PHE A 9 -15.18 15.50 -6.82
N ILE A 10 -14.21 14.79 -6.26
CA ILE A 10 -13.06 14.29 -7.01
C ILE A 10 -13.52 12.99 -7.69
N GLN A 11 -13.78 13.06 -9.00
CA GLN A 11 -13.98 11.88 -9.82
C GLN A 11 -12.61 11.38 -10.25
N ILE A 12 -12.16 10.31 -9.61
CA ILE A 12 -10.94 9.61 -10.01
C ILE A 12 -11.26 8.89 -11.32
N LEU A 13 -10.57 9.25 -12.40
CA LEU A 13 -10.75 8.57 -13.68
C LEU A 13 -10.08 7.20 -13.63
N PRO A 14 -10.68 6.13 -14.23
CA PRO A 14 -10.08 4.79 -14.24
C PRO A 14 -8.66 4.76 -14.83
N GLU A 15 -8.38 5.68 -15.74
CA GLU A 15 -7.10 5.88 -16.43
C GLU A 15 -5.98 6.30 -15.45
N GLU A 16 -6.32 7.05 -14.39
CA GLU A 16 -5.38 7.45 -13.33
C GLU A 16 -5.13 6.32 -12.31
N LEU A 17 -5.94 5.25 -12.34
CA LEU A 17 -5.73 4.04 -11.55
C LEU A 17 -4.82 3.02 -12.25
N GLU A 18 -4.54 3.16 -13.54
CA GLU A 18 -3.61 2.25 -14.24
C GLU A 18 -2.15 2.42 -13.77
N GLU A 19 -1.79 3.60 -13.26
CA GLU A 19 -0.52 3.83 -12.57
C GLU A 19 -0.53 3.35 -11.11
N ALA A 20 -1.68 2.94 -10.57
CA ALA A 20 -1.74 2.32 -9.27
C ALA A 20 -1.16 0.91 -9.40
N SER A 21 0.08 0.73 -8.92
CA SER A 21 0.70 -0.58 -8.75
C SER A 21 -0.35 -1.55 -8.24
N THR A 22 -0.65 -2.60 -9.01
CA THR A 22 -1.73 -3.49 -8.61
C THR A 22 -1.40 -4.08 -7.24
N VAL A 23 -2.42 -4.43 -6.46
CA VAL A 23 -2.23 -5.06 -5.13
C VAL A 23 -1.24 -6.23 -5.21
N LYS A 24 -1.24 -6.95 -6.33
CA LYS A 24 -0.29 -8.03 -6.63
C LYS A 24 1.17 -7.56 -6.71
N ASP A 25 1.43 -6.42 -7.35
CA ASP A 25 2.78 -5.86 -7.50
C ASP A 25 3.33 -5.38 -6.15
N VAL A 26 2.48 -4.72 -5.37
CA VAL A 26 2.80 -4.29 -4.00
C VAL A 26 3.14 -5.50 -3.13
N LEU A 27 2.26 -6.52 -3.12
CA LEU A 27 2.49 -7.75 -2.34
C LEU A 27 3.75 -8.49 -2.80
N SER A 28 4.06 -8.48 -4.09
CA SER A 28 5.29 -9.11 -4.62
C SER A 28 6.55 -8.37 -4.16
N SER A 29 6.52 -7.03 -4.16
CA SER A 29 7.61 -6.20 -3.64
C SER A 29 7.87 -6.44 -2.15
N VAL A 30 6.80 -6.42 -1.34
CA VAL A 30 6.84 -6.69 0.10
C VAL A 30 7.38 -8.09 0.39
N TYR A 31 6.92 -9.09 -0.36
CA TYR A 31 7.40 -10.47 -0.23
C TYR A 31 8.91 -10.57 -0.49
N ALA A 32 9.41 -9.93 -1.55
CA ALA A 32 10.83 -9.93 -1.88
C ALA A 32 11.66 -9.22 -0.79
N ALA A 33 11.21 -8.05 -0.33
CA ALA A 33 11.90 -7.28 0.72
C ALA A 33 12.00 -8.05 2.05
N LEU A 34 10.92 -8.71 2.46
CA LEU A 34 10.88 -9.55 3.67
C LEU A 34 11.78 -10.77 3.54
N THR A 35 11.79 -11.42 2.38
CA THR A 35 12.63 -12.58 2.10
C THR A 35 14.12 -12.22 2.13
N GLU A 36 14.51 -11.10 1.50
CA GLU A 36 15.90 -10.60 1.52
C GLU A 36 16.40 -10.27 2.93
N LYS A 37 15.50 -9.81 3.81
CA LYS A 37 15.82 -9.54 5.22
C LYS A 37 15.82 -10.78 6.10
N GLY A 38 15.40 -11.94 5.58
CA GLY A 38 15.31 -13.20 6.33
C GLY A 38 14.07 -13.33 7.20
N TYR A 39 13.05 -12.49 6.99
CA TYR A 39 11.74 -12.66 7.63
C TYR A 39 10.91 -13.70 6.91
N ASN A 40 9.88 -14.23 7.58
CA ASN A 40 8.84 -15.03 6.93
C ASN A 40 7.79 -14.09 6.31
N PRO A 41 7.78 -13.90 4.97
CA PRO A 41 6.89 -12.92 4.34
C PRO A 41 5.40 -13.22 4.57
N VAL A 42 5.02 -14.51 4.62
CA VAL A 42 3.62 -14.91 4.83
C VAL A 42 3.13 -14.49 6.21
N ASN A 43 3.91 -14.78 7.25
CA ASN A 43 3.53 -14.45 8.63
C ASN A 43 3.42 -12.93 8.82
N GLN A 44 4.32 -12.17 8.21
CA GLN A 44 4.35 -10.71 8.32
C GLN A 44 3.17 -10.06 7.58
N ILE A 45 2.85 -10.52 6.37
CA ILE A 45 1.68 -10.04 5.62
C ILE A 45 0.38 -10.39 6.35
N VAL A 46 0.26 -11.62 6.87
CA VAL A 46 -0.92 -12.01 7.66
C VAL A 46 -1.02 -11.16 8.94
N GLY A 47 0.09 -10.96 9.64
CA GLY A 47 0.17 -10.09 10.81
C GLY A 47 -0.31 -8.67 10.52
N TYR A 48 0.15 -8.07 9.42
CA TYR A 48 -0.32 -6.77 8.95
C TYR A 48 -1.81 -6.75 8.64
N ILE A 49 -2.34 -7.74 7.90
CA ILE A 49 -3.76 -7.79 7.53
C ILE A 49 -4.66 -7.93 8.78
N MET A 50 -4.24 -8.71 9.78
CA MET A 50 -5.05 -8.95 10.98
C MET A 50 -4.98 -7.81 12.01
N SER A 51 -3.82 -7.14 12.12
CA SER A 51 -3.60 -6.12 13.15
C SER A 51 -3.71 -4.68 12.63
N GLY A 52 -3.48 -4.47 11.33
CA GLY A 52 -3.28 -3.15 10.73
C GLY A 52 -1.97 -2.47 11.13
N ASP A 53 -1.09 -3.16 11.89
CA ASP A 53 0.13 -2.56 12.42
C ASP A 53 1.24 -2.56 11.35
N PRO A 54 1.70 -1.38 10.88
CA PRO A 54 2.72 -1.28 9.83
C PRO A 54 4.08 -1.84 10.25
N THR A 55 4.35 -2.08 11.53
CA THR A 55 5.63 -2.65 12.00
C THR A 55 5.89 -4.07 11.47
N TYR A 56 4.85 -4.78 11.03
CA TYR A 56 4.99 -6.07 10.35
C TYR A 56 5.62 -5.95 8.96
N ILE A 57 5.48 -4.80 8.29
CA ILE A 57 6.13 -4.55 7.00
C ILE A 57 7.41 -3.76 7.26
N THR A 58 8.53 -4.26 6.72
CA THR A 58 9.84 -3.62 6.89
C THR A 58 9.94 -2.40 5.97
N SER A 59 10.44 -1.27 6.50
CA SER A 59 10.74 -0.05 5.71
C SER A 59 11.89 -0.18 4.70
N HIS A 60 12.28 -1.41 4.37
CA HIS A 60 13.32 -1.68 3.40
C HIS A 60 12.80 -1.49 1.97
N LYS A 61 13.53 -0.74 1.14
CA LYS A 61 13.18 -0.45 -0.28
C LYS A 61 11.83 0.27 -0.48
N ASN A 62 11.34 1.05 0.49
CA ASN A 62 10.01 1.69 0.45
C ASN A 62 8.85 0.68 0.40
N ALA A 63 9.03 -0.51 0.99
CA ALA A 63 7.93 -1.44 1.24
C ALA A 63 7.06 -1.00 2.43
#